data_AF-A0A8S3IXT3-F1
#
_entry.id   AF-A0A8S3IXT3-F1
#
_cell.length_a   1.000
_cell.length_b   1.000
_cell.length_c   1.000
_cell.angle_alpha   90.00
_cell.angle_beta   90.00
_cell.angle_gamma   90.00
#
_symmetry.space_group_name_H-M   'P 1'
#
loop_
_entity.id
_entity.type
_entity.pdbx_description
1 polymer ?
#
loop_
_entity_poly.entity_id
_entity_poly.type
_entity_poly.pdbx_seq_one_letter_code
_entity_poly.pdbx_strand_id
1 'polypeptide(L)'
;SEEIRQLRQTLVLLTSQLDETNRAWQQYQQTQLNILRNQFQHCLSIDFDNSFDDIAQQIGDQVIREREEFNEKCQTLEKQNEDLRSEFTNNIESIRESYVNTVNELNQELLVMKKQCGECDIQNQLLTDELEKRPVRNNEESVEPNIEKVSLNVLKQPFEEVPIHMSGAEDAELGQLRETVALLTAQCAQLDEANRAWQQYHQTQVQDFRSK
;
A
#
# COMPACT_ATOMS: atom_id res chain seq x y z
N SER A 1 82.82 36.47 28.61
CA SER A 1 81.99 37.61 28.18
C SER A 1 80.63 37.48 28.83
N GLU A 2 80.12 38.56 29.41
CA GLU A 2 78.79 38.66 30.01
C GLU A 2 77.67 38.29 29.02
N GLU A 3 77.86 38.59 27.73
CA GLU A 3 76.94 38.19 26.66
C GLU A 3 76.76 36.67 26.53
N ILE A 4 77.84 35.89 26.69
CA ILE A 4 77.76 34.42 26.62
C ILE A 4 76.91 33.89 27.78
N ARG A 5 76.97 34.54 28.95
CA ARG A 5 76.17 34.16 30.13
C ARG A 5 74.69 34.49 29.90
N GLN A 6 74.39 35.66 29.35
CA GLN A 6 73.02 36.08 29.02
C GLN A 6 72.42 35.18 27.94
N LEU A 7 73.15 34.87 26.87
CA LEU A 7 72.69 33.95 25.82
C LEU A 7 72.37 32.55 26.36
N ARG A 8 73.18 32.03 27.29
CA ARG A 8 72.90 30.73 27.94
C ARG A 8 71.62 30.79 28.78
N GLN A 9 71.39 31.87 29.52
CA GLN A 9 70.17 32.04 30.31
C GLN A 9 68.93 32.15 29.41
N THR A 10 69.01 32.92 28.32
CA THR A 10 67.94 33.05 27.34
C THR A 10 67.63 31.71 26.67
N LEU A 11 68.66 30.94 26.31
CA LEU A 11 68.47 29.63 25.68
C LEU A 11 67.77 28.65 26.62
N VAL A 12 68.16 28.59 27.90
CA VAL A 12 67.47 27.77 28.91
C VAL A 12 66.01 28.17 29.07
N LEU A 13 65.72 29.48 29.11
CA LEU A 13 64.35 29.98 29.21
C LEU A 13 63.51 29.58 28.01
N LEU A 14 64.04 29.75 26.79
CA LEU A 14 63.35 29.39 25.54
C LEU A 14 63.12 27.88 25.44
N THR A 15 64.08 27.05 25.84
CA THR A 15 63.90 25.58 25.87
C THR A 15 62.81 25.19 26.86
N SER A 16 62.81 25.76 28.07
CA SER A 16 61.76 25.50 29.06
C SER A 16 60.37 25.91 28.55
N GLN A 17 60.27 27.06 27.87
CA GLN A 17 59.01 27.52 27.27
C GLN A 17 58.55 26.62 26.13
N LEU A 18 59.47 26.12 25.31
CA LEU A 18 59.15 25.18 24.24
C LEU A 18 58.61 23.87 24.82
N ASP A 19 59.25 23.33 25.85
CA ASP A 19 58.82 22.10 26.53
C ASP A 19 57.43 22.27 27.17
N GLU A 20 57.18 23.41 27.81
CA GLU A 20 55.89 23.72 28.43
C GLU A 20 54.79 23.89 27.37
N THR A 21 55.08 24.59 26.28
CA THR A 21 54.16 24.71 25.13
C THR A 21 53.85 23.34 24.53
N ASN A 22 54.86 22.49 24.37
CA ASN A 22 54.69 21.15 23.81
C ASN A 22 53.83 20.25 24.73
N ARG A 23 54.04 20.34 26.05
CA ARG A 23 53.21 19.62 27.03
C ARG A 23 51.76 20.10 27.03
N ALA A 24 51.55 21.42 26.99
CA ALA A 24 50.20 21.99 26.93
C ALA A 24 49.46 21.56 25.66
N TRP A 25 50.17 21.51 24.51
CA TRP A 25 49.63 21.01 23.26
C TRP A 25 49.21 19.54 23.33
N GLN A 26 50.05 18.66 23.89
CA GLN A 26 49.72 17.24 24.08
C GLN A 26 48.50 17.06 25.00
N GLN A 27 48.41 17.82 26.10
CA GLN A 27 47.24 17.79 26.98
C GLN A 27 45.96 18.24 26.28
N TYR A 28 46.06 19.29 25.47
CA TYR A 28 44.94 19.77 24.66
C TYR A 28 44.47 18.68 23.69
N GLN A 29 45.38 18.07 22.93
CA GLN A 29 45.05 16.98 22.00
C GLN A 29 44.35 15.81 22.71
N GLN A 30 44.87 15.37 23.86
CA GLN A 30 44.27 14.29 24.63
C GLN A 30 42.86 14.64 25.13
N THR A 31 42.67 15.89 25.56
CA THR A 31 41.37 16.38 26.00
C THR A 31 40.37 16.37 24.86
N GLN A 32 40.76 16.85 23.68
CA GLN A 32 39.91 16.83 22.48
C GLN A 32 39.55 15.41 22.06
N LEU A 33 40.52 14.48 22.08
CA LEU A 33 40.26 13.06 21.80
C LEU A 33 39.26 12.44 22.77
N ASN A 34 39.39 12.73 24.06
CA ASN A 34 38.44 12.22 25.07
C ASN A 34 37.03 12.79 24.87
N ILE A 35 36.90 14.07 24.51
CA ILE A 35 35.61 14.69 24.19
C ILE A 35 34.99 13.98 22.99
N LEU A 36 35.75 13.82 21.91
CA LEU A 36 35.29 13.18 20.68
C LEU A 36 34.87 11.72 20.96
N ARG A 37 35.70 10.95 21.66
CA ARG A 37 35.38 9.59 22.10
C ARG A 37 34.06 9.56 22.87
N ASN A 38 33.90 10.37 23.92
CA ASN A 38 32.69 10.36 24.74
C ASN A 38 31.43 10.75 23.95
N GLN A 39 31.55 11.66 22.98
CA GLN A 39 30.42 12.09 22.16
C GLN A 39 30.02 11.04 21.13
N PHE A 40 30.99 10.35 20.53
CA PHE A 40 30.77 9.53 19.35
C PHE A 40 30.95 8.03 19.57
N GLN A 41 31.32 7.57 20.77
CA GLN A 41 31.52 6.14 21.06
C GLN A 41 30.29 5.27 20.77
N HIS A 42 29.08 5.83 20.82
CA HIS A 42 27.85 5.10 20.51
C HIS A 42 27.49 5.08 19.03
N CYS A 43 28.08 5.97 18.23
CA CYS A 43 27.76 6.15 16.81
C CYS A 43 28.87 5.63 15.89
N LEU A 44 30.11 5.62 16.37
CA LEU A 44 31.29 5.28 15.60
C LEU A 44 31.96 4.03 16.17
N SER A 45 32.17 3.03 15.32
CA SER A 45 32.93 1.83 15.67
C SER A 45 34.40 2.04 15.29
N ILE A 46 35.05 2.95 16.02
CA ILE A 46 36.40 3.43 15.71
C ILE A 46 37.31 3.18 16.90
N ASP A 47 38.54 2.80 16.60
CA ASP A 47 39.57 2.66 17.62
C ASP A 47 40.22 4.02 17.89
N PHE A 48 39.80 4.63 18.99
CA PHE A 48 40.26 5.94 19.45
C PHE A 48 41.65 5.93 20.09
N ASP A 49 42.32 4.78 20.21
CA ASP A 49 43.70 4.73 20.71
C ASP A 49 44.73 5.01 19.60
N ASN A 50 44.27 5.16 18.36
CA ASN A 50 45.10 5.55 17.21
C ASN A 50 45.41 7.06 17.18
N SER A 51 46.28 7.46 16.25
CA SER A 51 46.57 8.87 16.03
C SER A 51 45.32 9.63 15.56
N PHE A 52 45.28 10.94 15.76
CA PHE A 52 44.14 11.76 15.32
C PHE A 52 43.89 11.64 13.81
N ASP A 53 44.96 11.55 13.01
CA ASP A 53 44.89 11.41 11.56
C ASP A 53 44.29 10.05 11.16
N ASP A 54 44.68 8.97 11.84
CA ASP A 54 44.12 7.63 11.61
C ASP A 54 42.63 7.57 12.00
N ILE A 55 42.27 8.20 13.11
CA ILE A 55 40.87 8.31 13.55
C ILE A 55 40.06 9.06 12.50
N ALA A 56 40.56 10.20 12.00
CA ALA A 56 39.89 10.96 10.96
C ALA A 56 39.70 10.14 9.66
N GLN A 57 40.70 9.35 9.28
CA GLN A 57 40.59 8.44 8.13
C GLN A 57 39.55 7.35 8.38
N GLN A 58 39.54 6.72 9.56
CA GLN A 58 38.54 5.70 9.92
C GLN A 58 37.12 6.25 9.89
N ILE A 59 36.91 7.48 10.36
CA ILE A 59 35.62 8.18 10.25
C ILE A 59 35.23 8.33 8.78
N GLY A 60 36.14 8.85 7.94
CA GLY A 60 35.90 9.04 6.51
C GLY A 60 35.50 7.73 5.82
N ASP A 61 36.27 6.67 6.07
CA ASP A 61 36.02 5.35 5.48
C ASP A 61 34.69 4.75 5.97
N GLN A 62 34.34 4.93 7.25
CA GLN A 62 33.06 4.46 7.78
C GLN A 62 31.89 5.20 7.12
N VAL A 63 31.96 6.52 7.00
CA VAL A 63 30.91 7.33 6.36
C VAL A 63 30.72 6.96 4.89
N ILE A 64 31.82 6.69 4.17
CA ILE A 64 31.76 6.23 2.77
C ILE A 64 31.04 4.89 2.68
N ARG A 65 31.43 3.91 3.51
CA ARG A 65 30.79 2.58 3.52
C ARG A 65 29.30 2.65 3.87
N GLU A 66 28.93 3.38 4.92
CA GLU A 66 27.53 3.52 5.33
C GLU A 66 26.70 4.20 4.23
N ARG A 67 27.28 5.18 3.54
CA ARG A 67 26.63 5.84 2.40
C ARG A 67 26.41 4.89 1.22
N GLU A 68 27.39 4.05 0.92
CA GLU A 68 27.29 3.05 -0.14
C GLU A 68 26.23 1.98 0.19
N GLU A 69 26.27 1.44 1.41
CA GLU A 69 25.28 0.45 1.88
C GLU A 69 23.86 1.03 1.87
N PHE A 70 23.69 2.26 2.35
CA PHE A 70 22.41 2.95 2.32
C PHE A 70 21.90 3.13 0.87
N ASN A 71 22.78 3.52 -0.04
CA ASN A 71 22.43 3.71 -1.44
C ASN A 71 22.02 2.39 -2.12
N GLU A 72 22.74 1.28 -1.87
CA GLU A 72 22.38 -0.05 -2.37
C GLU A 72 21.00 -0.49 -1.85
N LYS A 73 20.71 -0.23 -0.56
CA LYS A 73 19.42 -0.52 0.04
C LYS A 73 18.29 0.31 -0.60
N CYS A 74 18.52 1.60 -0.86
CA CYS A 74 17.57 2.45 -1.57
C CYS A 74 17.26 1.90 -2.97
N GLN A 75 18.30 1.58 -3.75
CA GLN A 75 18.12 1.02 -5.09
C GLN A 75 17.35 -0.31 -5.07
N THR A 76 17.62 -1.16 -4.09
CA THR A 76 16.91 -2.43 -3.91
C THR A 76 15.42 -2.21 -3.60
N LEU A 77 15.10 -1.28 -2.70
CA LEU A 77 13.72 -0.94 -2.35
C LEU A 77 12.97 -0.28 -3.52
N GLU A 78 13.63 0.58 -4.30
CA GLU A 78 13.06 1.17 -5.51
C GLU A 78 12.71 0.08 -6.52
N LYS A 79 13.61 -0.87 -6.76
CA LYS A 79 13.36 -2.00 -7.65
C LYS A 79 12.19 -2.86 -7.17
N GLN A 80 12.15 -3.21 -5.89
CA GLN A 80 11.05 -3.99 -5.32
C GLN A 80 9.70 -3.28 -5.46
N ASN A 81 9.66 -1.97 -5.27
CA ASN A 81 8.44 -1.19 -5.47
C ASN A 81 7.99 -1.17 -6.94
N GLU A 82 8.92 -1.08 -7.88
CA GLU A 82 8.61 -1.13 -9.31
C GLU A 82 8.09 -2.52 -9.72
N ASP A 83 8.74 -3.59 -9.25
CA ASP A 83 8.33 -4.97 -9.49
C ASP A 83 6.90 -5.21 -8.96
N LEU A 84 6.60 -4.77 -7.73
CA LEU A 84 5.26 -4.87 -7.14
C LEU A 84 4.23 -4.07 -7.93
N ARG A 85 4.55 -2.84 -8.36
CA ARG A 85 3.65 -2.03 -9.18
C ARG A 85 3.33 -2.73 -10.50
N SER A 86 4.34 -3.29 -11.15
CA SER A 86 4.16 -4.05 -12.38
C SER A 86 3.26 -5.26 -12.16
N GLU A 87 3.49 -6.03 -11.09
CA GLU A 87 2.67 -7.19 -10.72
C GLU A 87 1.20 -6.79 -10.49
N PHE A 88 0.95 -5.73 -9.71
CA PHE A 88 -0.40 -5.22 -9.47
C PHE A 88 -1.08 -4.79 -10.77
N THR A 89 -0.38 -4.07 -11.65
CA THR A 89 -0.93 -3.67 -12.95
C THR A 89 -1.29 -4.87 -13.82
N ASN A 90 -0.41 -5.87 -13.90
CA ASN A 90 -0.65 -7.09 -14.68
C ASN A 90 -1.85 -7.89 -14.13
N ASN A 91 -1.96 -8.01 -12.82
CA ASN A 91 -3.08 -8.70 -12.17
C ASN A 91 -4.42 -7.99 -12.45
N ILE A 92 -4.45 -6.66 -12.36
CA ILE A 92 -5.65 -5.87 -12.68
C ILE A 92 -6.05 -6.05 -14.14
N GLU A 93 -5.10 -6.01 -15.08
CA GLU A 93 -5.41 -6.20 -16.50
C GLU A 93 -5.91 -7.62 -16.78
N SER A 94 -5.31 -8.63 -16.14
CA SER A 94 -5.78 -10.03 -16.26
C SER A 94 -7.21 -10.22 -15.76
N ILE A 95 -7.55 -9.63 -14.60
CA ILE A 95 -8.92 -9.65 -14.06
C ILE A 95 -9.87 -8.94 -15.02
N ARG A 96 -9.47 -7.76 -15.53
CA ARG A 96 -10.26 -6.98 -16.47
C ARG A 96 -10.54 -7.75 -17.76
N GLU A 97 -9.54 -8.40 -18.35
CA GLU A 97 -9.68 -9.23 -19.54
C GLU A 97 -10.63 -10.41 -19.28
N SER A 98 -10.46 -11.11 -18.14
CA SER A 98 -11.34 -12.21 -17.73
C SER A 98 -12.80 -11.76 -17.59
N TYR A 99 -13.03 -10.61 -16.96
CA TYR A 99 -14.38 -10.04 -16.81
C TYR A 99 -14.99 -9.68 -18.17
N VAL A 100 -14.24 -9.01 -19.04
CA VAL A 100 -14.70 -8.65 -20.39
C VAL A 100 -15.08 -9.89 -21.19
N ASN A 101 -14.27 -10.95 -21.12
CA ASN A 101 -14.56 -12.22 -21.79
C ASN A 101 -15.85 -12.86 -21.25
N THR A 102 -16.00 -12.93 -19.93
CA THR A 102 -17.20 -13.50 -19.29
C THR A 102 -18.47 -12.73 -19.67
N VAL A 103 -18.42 -11.39 -19.66
CA VAL A 103 -19.55 -10.55 -20.09
C VAL A 103 -19.90 -10.78 -21.56
N ASN A 104 -18.89 -10.93 -22.42
CA ASN A 104 -19.12 -11.21 -23.83
C ASN A 104 -19.78 -12.58 -24.04
N GLU A 105 -19.33 -13.60 -23.32
CA GLU A 105 -19.92 -14.95 -23.35
C GLU A 105 -21.39 -14.93 -22.89
N LEU A 106 -21.68 -14.31 -21.74
CA LEU A 106 -23.04 -14.17 -21.22
C LEU A 106 -23.95 -13.40 -22.19
N ASN A 107 -23.45 -12.34 -22.83
CA ASN A 107 -24.20 -11.59 -23.83
C ASN A 107 -24.53 -12.44 -25.06
N GLN A 108 -23.61 -13.32 -25.50
CA GLN A 108 -23.88 -14.25 -26.60
C GLN A 108 -24.94 -15.28 -26.21
N GLU A 109 -24.84 -15.87 -25.02
CA GLU A 109 -25.84 -16.82 -24.51
C GLU A 109 -27.23 -16.19 -24.39
N LEU A 110 -27.31 -14.96 -23.86
CA LEU A 110 -28.55 -14.20 -23.75
C LEU A 110 -29.18 -13.94 -25.13
N LEU A 111 -28.35 -13.63 -26.14
CA LEU A 111 -28.82 -13.40 -27.50
C LEU A 111 -29.39 -14.68 -28.14
N VAL A 112 -28.76 -15.83 -27.88
CA VAL A 112 -29.26 -17.15 -28.29
C VAL A 112 -30.59 -17.47 -27.60
N MET A 113 -30.67 -17.31 -26.27
CA MET A 113 -31.91 -17.57 -25.53
C MET A 113 -33.06 -16.66 -25.97
N LYS A 114 -32.78 -15.38 -26.21
CA LYS A 114 -33.79 -14.43 -26.70
C LYS A 114 -34.36 -14.85 -28.05
N LYS A 115 -33.52 -15.38 -28.94
CA LYS A 115 -33.95 -15.91 -30.24
C LYS A 115 -34.86 -17.14 -30.07
N GLN A 116 -34.46 -18.08 -29.21
CA GLN A 116 -35.25 -19.29 -28.92
C GLN A 116 -36.61 -18.97 -28.28
N CYS A 117 -36.67 -17.99 -27.38
CA CYS A 117 -37.94 -17.53 -26.79
C CYS A 117 -38.88 -16.98 -27.87
N GLY A 118 -38.36 -16.15 -28.78
CA GLY A 118 -39.15 -15.63 -29.90
C GLY A 118 -39.64 -16.72 -30.85
N GLU A 119 -38.84 -17.76 -31.11
CA GLU A 119 -39.25 -18.94 -31.88
C GLU A 119 -40.38 -19.71 -31.17
N CYS A 120 -40.28 -19.88 -29.85
CA CYS A 120 -41.32 -20.50 -29.03
C CYS A 120 -42.62 -19.69 -29.01
N ASP A 121 -42.54 -18.36 -28.93
CA ASP A 121 -43.70 -17.47 -28.99
C ASP A 121 -44.45 -17.61 -30.31
N ILE A 122 -43.72 -17.62 -31.44
CA ILE A 122 -44.30 -17.86 -32.77
C ILE A 122 -44.99 -19.22 -32.83
N GLN A 123 -44.34 -20.27 -32.30
CA GLN A 123 -44.88 -21.62 -32.29
C GLN A 123 -46.16 -21.72 -31.45
N ASN A 124 -46.20 -21.08 -30.28
CA ASN A 124 -47.39 -20.99 -29.43
C ASN A 124 -48.53 -20.25 -30.13
N GLN A 125 -48.24 -19.17 -30.85
CA GLN A 125 -49.24 -18.43 -31.63
C GLN A 125 -49.85 -19.29 -32.73
N LEU A 126 -49.02 -20.03 -33.49
CA LEU A 126 -49.49 -20.96 -34.51
C LEU A 126 -50.39 -22.06 -33.93
N LEU A 127 -49.99 -22.66 -32.80
CA LEU A 127 -50.78 -23.66 -32.10
C LEU A 127 -52.13 -23.10 -31.61
N THR A 128 -52.13 -21.87 -31.10
CA THR A 128 -53.35 -21.17 -30.65
C THR A 128 -54.29 -20.92 -31.82
N ASP A 129 -53.78 -20.39 -32.94
CA ASP A 129 -54.54 -20.16 -34.17
C ASP A 129 -55.11 -21.46 -34.74
N GLU A 130 -54.37 -22.57 -34.65
CA GLU A 130 -54.82 -23.87 -35.15
C GLU A 130 -55.91 -24.49 -34.25
N LEU A 131 -55.85 -24.26 -32.93
CA LEU A 131 -56.91 -24.64 -32.00
C LEU A 131 -58.19 -23.83 -32.25
N GLU A 132 -58.10 -22.53 -32.51
CA GLU A 132 -59.27 -21.69 -32.85
C GLU A 132 -59.93 -22.08 -34.19
N LYS A 133 -59.14 -22.58 -35.15
CA LYS A 133 -59.65 -23.01 -36.47
C LYS A 133 -60.28 -24.40 -36.49
N ARG A 134 -60.16 -25.20 -35.41
CA ARG A 134 -60.86 -26.48 -35.34
C ARG A 134 -62.37 -26.22 -35.20
N PRO A 135 -63.21 -26.66 -36.15
CA PRO A 135 -64.65 -26.57 -35.96
C PRO A 135 -65.01 -27.42 -34.75
N VAL A 136 -65.82 -26.85 -33.83
CA VAL A 136 -66.49 -27.61 -32.79
C VAL A 136 -67.33 -28.67 -33.50
N ARG A 137 -66.82 -29.89 -33.57
CA ARG A 137 -67.57 -31.03 -34.09
C ARG A 137 -68.62 -31.31 -33.03
N ASN A 138 -69.85 -30.85 -33.30
CA ASN A 138 -71.04 -31.21 -32.55
C ASN A 138 -71.10 -32.74 -32.45
N ASN A 139 -70.73 -33.27 -31.29
CA ASN A 139 -71.22 -34.56 -30.83
C ASN A 139 -72.34 -34.21 -29.85
N GLU A 140 -73.56 -34.15 -30.39
CA GLU A 140 -74.78 -34.22 -29.61
C GLU A 140 -74.81 -35.56 -28.88
N GLU A 141 -74.39 -35.58 -27.62
CA GLU A 141 -74.94 -36.49 -26.62
C GLU A 141 -74.91 -35.78 -25.26
N SER A 142 -75.99 -35.03 -25.04
CA SER A 142 -76.61 -34.68 -23.75
C SER A 142 -75.89 -35.19 -22.49
N VAL A 143 -75.07 -34.32 -21.87
CA VAL A 143 -75.10 -34.08 -20.42
C VAL A 143 -74.74 -32.61 -20.16
N GLU A 144 -75.70 -31.82 -19.72
CA GLU A 144 -75.49 -30.51 -19.06
C GLU A 144 -76.26 -30.56 -17.72
N PRO A 145 -75.86 -29.83 -16.66
CA PRO A 145 -75.54 -28.40 -16.78
C PRO A 145 -74.38 -27.87 -15.89
N ASN A 146 -73.66 -26.87 -16.37
CA ASN A 146 -73.72 -25.52 -15.77
C ASN A 146 -72.75 -24.57 -16.47
N ILE A 147 -73.33 -23.57 -17.14
CA ILE A 147 -72.65 -22.38 -17.62
C ILE A 147 -72.62 -21.40 -16.45
N GLU A 148 -71.45 -21.17 -15.87
CA GLU A 148 -71.20 -19.92 -15.15
C GLU A 148 -70.52 -18.93 -16.09
N LYS A 149 -71.27 -17.90 -16.43
CA LYS A 149 -70.80 -16.70 -17.12
C LYS A 149 -69.75 -15.98 -16.27
N VAL A 150 -68.58 -15.78 -16.87
CA VAL A 150 -67.77 -14.55 -16.87
C VAL A 150 -67.89 -13.64 -15.63
N SER A 151 -66.78 -13.53 -14.89
CA SER A 151 -66.38 -12.24 -14.32
C SER A 151 -64.86 -12.11 -14.35
N LEU A 152 -64.41 -11.25 -15.26
CA LEU A 152 -63.18 -10.47 -15.15
C LEU A 152 -63.15 -9.81 -13.75
N ASN A 153 -62.47 -10.44 -12.80
CA ASN A 153 -61.95 -9.77 -11.60
C ASN A 153 -60.44 -9.76 -11.70
N VAL A 154 -59.94 -8.78 -12.45
CA VAL A 154 -58.64 -8.18 -12.21
C VAL A 154 -58.59 -7.70 -10.75
N LEU A 155 -57.48 -7.99 -10.07
CA LEU A 155 -57.02 -7.38 -8.82
C LEU A 155 -57.92 -7.53 -7.57
N LYS A 156 -57.51 -8.41 -6.65
CA LYS A 156 -57.16 -8.10 -5.25
C LYS A 156 -57.02 -9.41 -4.47
N GLN A 157 -55.91 -10.10 -4.68
CA GLN A 157 -55.29 -10.81 -3.56
C GLN A 157 -54.04 -10.02 -3.20
N PRO A 158 -53.81 -9.72 -1.90
CA PRO A 158 -52.55 -9.15 -1.49
C PRO A 158 -51.48 -10.16 -1.91
N PHE A 159 -50.51 -9.70 -2.68
CA PHE A 159 -49.25 -10.41 -2.76
C PHE A 159 -48.78 -10.57 -1.31
N GLU A 160 -48.86 -11.79 -0.77
CA GLU A 160 -47.96 -12.13 0.32
C GLU A 160 -46.57 -11.93 -0.27
N GLU A 161 -45.83 -10.99 0.32
CA GLU A 161 -44.41 -10.80 0.06
C GLU A 161 -43.73 -12.14 0.25
N VAL A 162 -43.56 -12.87 -0.84
CA VAL A 162 -42.59 -13.96 -0.91
C VAL A 162 -41.27 -13.29 -0.55
N PRO A 163 -40.61 -13.71 0.54
CA PRO A 163 -39.29 -13.19 0.85
C PRO A 163 -38.44 -13.43 -0.38
N ILE A 164 -38.03 -12.35 -1.04
CA ILE A 164 -36.99 -12.40 -2.05
C ILE A 164 -35.77 -12.87 -1.25
N HIS A 165 -35.51 -14.17 -1.27
CA HIS A 165 -34.20 -14.70 -0.93
C HIS A 165 -33.28 -14.15 -2.02
N MET A 166 -32.76 -12.96 -1.76
CA MET A 166 -31.63 -12.40 -2.46
C MET A 166 -30.56 -13.48 -2.44
N SER A 167 -30.18 -13.89 -3.64
CA SER A 167 -29.12 -14.82 -3.94
C SER A 167 -27.94 -14.62 -2.97
N GLY A 168 -27.52 -15.68 -2.27
CA GLY A 168 -26.40 -15.64 -1.33
C GLY A 168 -25.04 -15.23 -1.95
N ALA A 169 -24.99 -14.98 -3.26
CA ALA A 169 -23.83 -14.41 -3.94
C ALA A 169 -23.73 -12.88 -3.79
N GLU A 170 -24.85 -12.15 -3.79
CA GLU A 170 -24.84 -10.68 -3.68
C GLU A 170 -24.52 -10.25 -2.23
N ASP A 171 -25.02 -10.96 -1.23
CA ASP A 171 -24.66 -10.72 0.19
C ASP A 171 -23.18 -11.05 0.48
N ALA A 172 -22.60 -12.01 -0.24
CA ALA A 172 -21.18 -12.36 -0.11
C ALA A 172 -20.27 -11.28 -0.71
N GLU A 173 -20.61 -10.73 -1.89
CA GLU A 173 -19.88 -9.61 -2.49
C GLU A 173 -20.02 -8.33 -1.66
N LEU A 174 -21.22 -8.02 -1.15
CA LEU A 174 -21.43 -6.88 -0.25
C LEU A 174 -20.65 -7.04 1.06
N GLY A 175 -20.52 -8.26 1.56
CA GLY A 175 -19.68 -8.60 2.71
C GLY A 175 -18.19 -8.35 2.46
N GLN A 176 -17.66 -8.86 1.36
CA GLN A 176 -16.26 -8.66 0.96
C GLN A 176 -15.93 -7.19 0.72
N LEU A 177 -16.85 -6.44 0.10
CA LEU A 177 -16.67 -5.01 -0.13
C LEU A 177 -16.62 -4.23 1.19
N ARG A 178 -17.50 -4.56 2.16
CA ARG A 178 -17.48 -3.93 3.50
C ARG A 178 -16.19 -4.22 4.24
N GLU A 179 -15.68 -5.44 4.16
CA GLU A 179 -14.42 -5.84 4.80
C GLU A 179 -13.22 -5.12 4.16
N THR A 180 -13.21 -5.03 2.82
CA THR A 180 -12.17 -4.30 2.08
C THR A 180 -12.17 -2.80 2.41
N VAL A 181 -13.35 -2.19 2.50
CA VAL A 181 -13.50 -0.77 2.90
C VAL A 181 -13.02 -0.57 4.35
N ALA A 182 -13.34 -1.48 5.27
CA ALA A 182 -12.86 -1.41 6.64
C ALA A 182 -11.33 -1.53 6.73
N LEU A 183 -10.74 -2.43 5.95
CA LEU A 183 -9.28 -2.63 5.88
C LEU A 183 -8.58 -1.38 5.33
N LEU A 184 -9.08 -0.82 4.22
CA LEU A 184 -8.55 0.41 3.62
C LEU A 184 -8.68 1.59 4.58
N THR A 185 -9.80 1.71 5.30
CA THR A 185 -10.00 2.75 6.31
C THR A 185 -8.98 2.64 7.45
N ALA A 186 -8.68 1.42 7.90
CA ALA A 186 -7.67 1.18 8.92
C ALA A 186 -6.25 1.51 8.41
N GLN A 187 -5.93 1.17 7.16
CA GLN A 187 -4.64 1.52 6.55
C GLN A 187 -4.47 3.04 6.39
N CYS A 188 -5.52 3.76 5.98
CA CYS A 188 -5.48 5.22 5.92
C CYS A 188 -5.22 5.83 7.31
N ALA A 189 -5.87 5.33 8.36
CA ALA A 189 -5.64 5.80 9.72
C ALA A 189 -4.20 5.54 10.20
N GLN A 190 -3.61 4.39 9.84
CA GLN A 190 -2.21 4.08 10.15
C GLN A 190 -1.23 4.99 9.41
N LEU A 191 -1.50 5.29 8.13
CA LEU A 191 -0.72 6.23 7.33
C LEU A 191 -0.79 7.64 7.92
N ASP A 192 -1.96 8.10 8.36
CA ASP A 192 -2.13 9.40 8.99
C ASP A 192 -1.33 9.51 10.31
N GLU A 193 -1.32 8.44 11.12
CA GLU A 193 -0.56 8.39 12.37
C GLU A 193 0.95 8.39 12.10
N ALA A 194 1.42 7.60 11.12
CA ALA A 194 2.82 7.60 10.70
C ALA A 194 3.27 8.96 10.18
N ASN A 195 2.42 9.63 9.40
CA ASN A 195 2.70 10.96 8.88
C ASN A 195 2.78 12.01 10.01
N ARG A 196 1.91 11.91 11.01
CA ARG A 196 1.94 12.75 12.21
C ARG A 196 3.21 12.54 13.04
N ALA A 197 3.61 11.30 13.26
CA ALA A 197 4.85 10.96 13.97
C ALA A 197 6.09 11.50 13.24
N TRP A 198 6.12 11.39 11.91
CA TRP A 198 7.21 11.94 11.10
C TRP A 198 7.30 13.47 11.22
N GLN A 199 6.16 14.18 11.17
CA GLN A 199 6.12 15.63 11.37
C GLN A 199 6.63 16.04 12.75
N GLN A 200 6.25 15.33 13.80
CA GLN A 200 6.73 15.57 15.16
C GLN A 200 8.24 15.37 15.28
N TYR A 201 8.76 14.29 14.71
CA TYR A 201 10.20 14.03 14.68
C TYR A 201 10.96 15.15 13.97
N HIS A 202 10.51 15.54 12.77
CA HIS A 202 11.11 16.64 12.02
C HIS A 202 11.08 17.95 12.80
N GLN A 203 9.96 18.26 13.46
CA GLN A 203 9.82 19.48 14.25
C GLN A 203 10.74 19.50 15.48
N THR A 204 10.91 18.34 16.13
CA THR A 204 11.85 18.15 17.25
C THR A 204 13.29 18.36 16.80
N GLN A 205 13.68 17.74 15.68
CA GLN A 205 15.03 17.92 15.11
C GLN A 205 15.32 19.39 14.76
N VAL A 206 14.36 20.10 14.15
CA VAL A 206 14.52 21.53 13.84
C VAL A 206 14.64 22.38 15.10
N GLN A 207 13.92 22.05 16.18
CA GLN A 207 14.03 22.75 17.46
C GLN A 207 15.39 22.51 18.12
N ASP A 208 15.85 21.25 18.15
CA ASP A 208 17.16 20.89 18.71
C ASP A 208 18.29 21.63 17.98
N PHE A 209 18.23 21.73 16.66
CA PHE A 209 19.19 22.50 15.85
C PHE A 209 19.15 24.02 16.12
N ARG A 210 17.98 24.60 16.43
CA ARG A 210 17.88 26.04 16.75
C ARG A 210 18.31 26.37 18.18
N SER A 211 18.33 25.38 19.06
CA SER A 211 18.62 25.54 20.49
C SER A 211 20.09 25.30 20.85
N LYS A 212 20.88 24.77 19.91
CA LYS A 212 22.34 24.62 19.99
C LYS A 212 23.04 25.78 19.29
#